data_AF-A0A3N5QG35-F1
#
_entry.id   AF-A0A3N5QG35-F1
#
_cell.length_a   1.000
_cell.length_b   1.000
_cell.length_c   1.000
_cell.angle_alpha   90.00
_cell.angle_beta   90.00
_cell.angle_gamma   90.00
#
_symmetry.space_group_name_H-M   'P 1'
#
loop_
_entity.id
_entity.type
_entity.pdbx_description
1 polymer ?
#
loop_
_entity_poly.entity_id
_entity_poly.type
_entity_poly.pdbx_seq_one_letter_code
_entity_poly.pdbx_strand_id
1 'polypeptide(L)'
;MVFNFSSYKVAYIALCRLFDLLLLSKRLHLAILLMFVLSFYGCAVMREALEKSLPPPSHLEEKIERNDFFVAKEDDVIGRLAVIRLEKGDTLPDIARHFSLGIDTVSAANPGIDIWVPEAGERILLPLSFILPDTVKKGIVINLAAMRLFYFKEDGKLLAVSTYPIGVGTTERPTPMGQMYIVLKMFRPTWYVPASIA
;
A
#
# COMPACT_ATOMS: atom_id res chain seq x y z
N MET A 1 71.31 64.58 7.65
CA MET A 1 70.49 64.04 6.56
C MET A 1 70.22 62.57 6.86
N VAL A 2 68.95 62.19 6.86
CA VAL A 2 68.34 60.87 7.17
C VAL A 2 68.81 59.85 6.08
N PHE A 3 68.97 58.53 6.28
CA PHE A 3 67.92 57.52 6.48
C PHE A 3 68.49 56.16 6.95
N ASN A 4 67.70 55.48 7.78
CA ASN A 4 67.97 54.17 8.37
C ASN A 4 67.07 53.10 7.69
N PHE A 5 67.68 52.01 7.19
CA PHE A 5 67.01 50.92 6.46
C PHE A 5 66.59 49.78 7.42
N SER A 6 65.36 49.79 7.94
CA SER A 6 64.86 48.72 8.83
C SER A 6 63.34 48.42 8.72
N SER A 7 62.71 48.58 7.55
CA SER A 7 61.26 48.29 7.40
C SER A 7 60.89 47.21 6.38
N TYR A 8 61.80 46.73 5.53
CA TYR A 8 61.42 45.88 4.40
C TYR A 8 61.31 44.37 4.71
N LYS A 9 61.94 43.87 5.79
CA LYS A 9 61.93 42.43 6.14
C LYS A 9 60.65 41.97 6.86
N VAL A 10 59.98 42.85 7.61
CA VAL A 10 58.82 42.50 8.44
C VAL A 10 57.55 42.33 7.61
N ALA A 11 57.39 43.11 6.55
CA ALA A 11 56.20 43.07 5.68
C ALA A 11 56.07 41.76 4.88
N TYR A 12 57.18 41.18 4.40
CA TYR A 12 57.17 39.93 3.62
C TYR A 12 56.76 38.70 4.46
N ILE A 13 57.18 38.65 5.72
CA ILE A 13 56.86 37.52 6.62
C ILE A 13 55.37 37.54 7.00
N ALA A 14 54.80 38.72 7.21
CA ALA A 14 53.38 38.89 7.52
C ALA A 14 52.48 38.53 6.32
N LEU A 15 52.87 38.90 5.10
CA LEU A 15 52.13 38.60 3.88
C LEU A 15 52.15 37.09 3.54
N CYS A 16 53.28 36.39 3.74
CA CYS A 16 53.36 34.93 3.58
C CYS A 16 52.47 34.18 4.58
N ARG A 17 52.48 34.56 5.87
CA ARG A 17 51.62 33.91 6.88
C ARG A 17 50.13 34.10 6.62
N LEU A 18 49.73 35.26 6.08
CA LEU A 18 48.33 35.52 5.72
C LEU A 18 47.88 34.64 4.53
N PHE A 19 48.77 34.43 3.56
CA PHE A 19 48.53 33.54 2.42
C PHE A 19 48.44 32.06 2.84
N ASP A 20 49.31 31.60 3.73
CA ASP A 20 49.29 30.23 4.27
C ASP A 20 48.03 29.94 5.10
N LEU A 21 47.59 30.89 5.94
CA LEU A 21 46.33 30.79 6.70
C LEU A 21 45.11 30.75 5.80
N LEU A 22 45.10 31.53 4.70
CA LEU A 22 44.03 31.53 3.71
C LEU A 22 43.98 30.20 2.92
N LEU A 23 45.15 29.65 2.58
CA LEU A 23 45.28 28.37 1.87
C LEU A 23 44.85 27.19 2.74
N LEU A 24 45.19 27.21 4.04
CA LEU A 24 44.81 26.20 5.03
C LEU A 24 43.30 26.19 5.28
N SER A 25 42.68 27.37 5.39
CA SER A 25 41.23 27.52 5.53
C SER A 25 40.47 26.98 4.32
N LYS A 26 40.94 27.27 3.09
CA LYS A 26 40.33 26.73 1.85
C LYS A 26 40.48 25.21 1.73
N ARG A 27 41.63 24.64 2.14
CA ARG A 27 41.85 23.18 2.15
C ARG A 27 40.96 22.48 3.18
N LEU A 28 40.74 23.09 4.35
CA LEU A 28 39.85 22.55 5.38
C LEU A 28 38.39 22.55 4.93
N HIS A 29 37.91 23.65 4.34
CA HIS A 29 36.54 23.72 3.80
C HIS A 29 36.34 22.73 2.64
N LEU A 30 37.33 22.57 1.76
CA LEU A 30 37.26 21.59 0.68
C LEU A 30 37.20 20.15 1.21
N ALA A 31 38.00 19.83 2.24
CA ALA A 31 37.98 18.51 2.88
C ALA A 31 36.64 18.23 3.59
N ILE A 32 36.07 19.22 4.28
CA ILE A 32 34.75 19.09 4.92
C ILE A 32 33.65 18.87 3.89
N LEU A 33 33.67 19.60 2.77
CA LEU A 33 32.72 19.43 1.67
C LEU A 33 32.84 18.02 1.05
N LEU A 34 34.07 17.54 0.83
CA LEU A 34 34.31 16.21 0.28
C LEU A 34 33.79 15.10 1.20
N MET A 35 34.05 15.22 2.51
CA MET A 35 33.55 14.27 3.52
C MET A 35 32.02 14.25 3.59
N PHE A 36 31.38 15.42 3.48
CA PHE A 36 29.92 15.50 3.46
C PHE A 36 29.37 14.80 2.21
N VAL A 37 29.92 15.07 1.04
CA VAL A 37 29.53 14.41 -0.22
C VAL A 37 29.69 12.88 -0.13
N LEU A 38 30.81 12.37 0.38
CA LEU A 38 31.04 10.94 0.62
C LEU A 38 30.01 10.32 1.59
N SER A 39 29.61 11.04 2.64
CA SER A 39 28.56 10.62 3.57
C SER A 39 27.18 10.53 2.91
N PHE A 40 26.82 11.47 2.03
CA PHE A 40 25.54 11.43 1.32
C PHE A 40 25.48 10.32 0.27
N TYR A 41 26.57 10.09 -0.47
CA TYR A 41 26.64 8.97 -1.42
C TYR A 41 26.59 7.60 -0.73
N GLY A 42 27.24 7.44 0.43
CA GLY A 42 27.19 6.20 1.19
C GLY A 42 25.78 5.86 1.70
N CYS A 43 24.99 6.87 2.08
CA CYS A 43 23.65 6.67 2.62
C CYS A 43 22.65 6.20 1.55
N ALA A 44 22.77 6.69 0.32
CA ALA A 44 21.91 6.28 -0.80
C ALA A 44 22.18 4.82 -1.23
N VAL A 45 23.46 4.43 -1.35
CA VAL A 45 23.85 3.08 -1.80
C VAL A 45 23.49 2.00 -0.77
N MET A 46 23.63 2.29 0.52
CA MET A 46 23.23 1.35 1.58
C MET A 46 21.72 1.11 1.64
N ARG A 47 20.91 2.11 1.28
CA ARG A 47 19.45 2.00 1.27
C ARG A 47 18.95 1.10 0.14
N GLU A 48 19.55 1.22 -1.04
CA GLU A 48 19.23 0.38 -2.19
C GLU A 48 19.69 -1.07 -2.01
N ALA A 49 20.86 -1.28 -1.39
CA ALA A 49 21.33 -2.61 -1.02
C ALA A 49 20.42 -3.28 0.03
N LEU A 50 19.92 -2.53 1.01
CA LEU A 50 18.99 -3.03 2.03
C LEU A 50 17.66 -3.47 1.38
N GLU A 51 17.09 -2.64 0.50
CA GLU A 51 15.81 -2.91 -0.16
C GLU A 51 15.87 -4.16 -1.07
N LYS A 52 17.02 -4.40 -1.72
CA LYS A 52 17.25 -5.57 -2.57
C LYS A 52 17.60 -6.85 -1.80
N SER A 53 18.08 -6.71 -0.57
CA SER A 53 18.49 -7.83 0.30
C SER A 53 17.37 -8.34 1.21
N LEU A 54 16.31 -7.57 1.39
CA LEU A 54 15.14 -8.01 2.13
C LEU A 54 14.48 -9.17 1.37
N PRO A 55 14.45 -10.39 1.94
CA PRO A 55 13.63 -11.44 1.37
C PRO A 55 12.18 -10.92 1.32
N PRO A 56 11.41 -11.26 0.26
CA PRO A 56 9.99 -10.95 0.25
C PRO A 56 9.37 -11.45 1.55
N PRO A 57 8.48 -10.69 2.19
CA PRO A 57 7.97 -11.01 3.52
C PRO A 57 7.45 -12.45 3.52
N SER A 58 8.23 -13.36 4.10
CA SER A 58 7.91 -14.78 4.26
C SER A 58 6.99 -14.96 5.46
N HIS A 59 6.06 -14.02 5.66
CA HIS A 59 5.01 -14.21 6.65
C HIS A 59 4.17 -15.37 6.15
N LEU A 60 4.39 -16.53 6.79
CA LEU A 60 3.58 -17.72 6.71
C LEU A 60 2.12 -17.38 6.39
N GLU A 61 1.59 -18.06 5.38
CA GLU A 61 0.21 -18.08 4.90
C GLU A 61 -0.84 -18.44 5.98
N GLU A 62 -0.46 -18.56 7.26
CA GLU A 62 -1.24 -19.30 8.25
C GLU A 62 -2.55 -18.63 8.69
N LYS A 63 -2.78 -17.36 8.36
CA LYS A 63 -4.16 -16.84 8.36
C LYS A 63 -4.27 -15.54 7.57
N ILE A 64 -4.54 -15.67 6.28
CA ILE A 64 -5.09 -14.55 5.52
C ILE A 64 -6.50 -14.31 6.05
N GLU A 65 -6.71 -13.21 6.79
CA GLU A 65 -8.04 -12.74 7.17
C GLU A 65 -8.81 -12.40 5.89
N ARG A 66 -9.97 -13.03 5.71
CA ARG A 66 -10.73 -12.95 4.46
C ARG A 66 -11.84 -11.91 4.54
N ASN A 67 -12.67 -12.04 5.58
CA ASN A 67 -13.93 -11.33 5.68
C ASN A 67 -14.10 -10.55 6.99
N ASP A 68 -13.55 -11.04 8.10
CA ASP A 68 -13.82 -10.49 9.43
C ASP A 68 -12.62 -9.69 9.94
N PHE A 69 -12.89 -8.46 10.36
CA PHE A 69 -11.89 -7.48 10.78
C PHE A 69 -12.35 -6.76 12.06
N PHE A 70 -11.39 -6.32 12.87
CA PHE A 70 -11.63 -5.40 13.99
C PHE A 70 -11.10 -4.02 13.62
N VAL A 71 -11.92 -2.99 13.82
CA VAL A 71 -11.67 -1.64 13.33
C VAL A 71 -11.60 -0.69 14.53
N ALA A 72 -10.51 0.06 14.65
CA ALA A 72 -10.45 1.17 15.60
C ALA A 72 -11.28 2.35 15.06
N LYS A 73 -11.74 3.23 15.94
CA LYS A 73 -12.67 4.31 15.55
C LYS A 73 -12.14 5.18 14.39
N GLU A 74 -10.83 5.35 14.33
CA GLU A 74 -10.13 6.24 13.40
C GLU A 74 -9.66 5.54 12.11
N ASP A 75 -9.90 4.24 11.98
CA ASP A 75 -9.47 3.47 10.79
C ASP A 75 -10.49 3.61 9.66
N ASP A 76 -9.97 3.92 8.47
CA ASP A 76 -10.74 4.00 7.21
C ASP A 76 -10.41 2.86 6.24
N VAL A 77 -9.38 2.08 6.52
CA VAL A 77 -8.94 0.95 5.68
C VAL A 77 -8.79 -0.29 6.54
N ILE A 78 -9.30 -1.42 6.05
CA ILE A 78 -9.22 -2.73 6.68
C ILE A 78 -8.50 -3.72 5.78
N GLY A 79 -7.95 -4.78 6.39
CA GLY A 79 -7.26 -5.84 5.69
C GLY A 79 -5.89 -5.42 5.15
N ARG A 80 -5.32 -6.25 4.27
CA ARG A 80 -3.95 -6.09 3.77
C ARG A 80 -3.79 -6.77 2.43
N LEU A 81 -2.88 -6.29 1.59
CA LEU A 81 -2.49 -7.02 0.39
C LEU A 81 -1.80 -8.34 0.76
N ALA A 82 -2.01 -9.38 -0.04
CA ALA A 82 -1.30 -10.65 0.06
C ALA A 82 -0.82 -11.08 -1.32
N VAL A 83 0.20 -11.94 -1.37
CA VAL A 83 0.67 -12.57 -2.60
C VAL A 83 0.70 -14.07 -2.38
N ILE A 84 0.14 -14.81 -3.31
CA ILE A 84 0.18 -16.28 -3.33
C ILE A 84 0.94 -16.76 -4.56
N ARG A 85 1.40 -18.00 -4.54
CA ARG A 85 1.99 -18.68 -5.70
C ARG A 85 0.96 -19.64 -6.27
N LEU A 86 0.75 -19.60 -7.58
CA LEU A 86 -0.21 -20.47 -8.25
C LEU A 86 0.26 -21.92 -8.29
N GLU A 87 -0.67 -22.81 -8.02
CA GLU A 87 -0.53 -24.24 -8.23
C GLU A 87 -1.12 -24.65 -9.58
N LYS A 88 -0.73 -25.85 -10.03
CA LYS A 88 -1.23 -26.38 -11.30
C LYS A 88 -2.74 -26.67 -11.18
N GLY A 89 -3.53 -26.01 -12.03
CA GLY A 89 -4.98 -26.19 -12.07
C GLY A 89 -5.77 -25.13 -11.30
N ASP A 90 -5.08 -24.18 -10.67
CA ASP A 90 -5.73 -23.00 -10.12
C ASP A 90 -6.39 -22.17 -11.23
N THR A 91 -7.54 -21.57 -10.91
CA THR A 91 -8.21 -20.58 -11.75
C THR A 91 -8.43 -19.30 -10.95
N LEU A 92 -8.40 -18.13 -11.60
CA LEU A 92 -8.64 -16.86 -10.91
C LEU A 92 -10.03 -16.79 -10.27
N PRO A 93 -11.12 -17.32 -10.89
CA PRO A 93 -12.42 -17.42 -10.23
C PRO A 93 -12.42 -18.28 -8.96
N ASP A 94 -11.71 -19.41 -8.95
CA ASP A 94 -11.62 -20.25 -7.76
C ASP A 94 -10.83 -19.58 -6.64
N ILE A 95 -9.74 -18.89 -6.98
CA ILE A 95 -8.96 -18.08 -6.04
C ILE A 95 -9.81 -16.95 -5.48
N ALA A 96 -10.49 -16.18 -6.36
CA ALA A 96 -11.36 -15.09 -5.95
C ALA A 96 -12.44 -15.58 -4.97
N ARG A 97 -13.09 -16.71 -5.28
CA ARG A 97 -14.06 -17.36 -4.39
C ARG A 97 -13.43 -17.82 -3.08
N HIS A 98 -12.26 -18.44 -3.11
CA HIS A 98 -11.55 -18.91 -1.92
C HIS A 98 -11.23 -17.78 -0.94
N PHE A 99 -10.79 -16.64 -1.48
CA PHE A 99 -10.37 -15.45 -0.71
C PHE A 99 -11.46 -14.39 -0.57
N SER A 100 -12.71 -14.67 -0.99
CA SER A 100 -13.84 -13.72 -0.89
C SER A 100 -13.56 -12.37 -1.59
N LEU A 101 -13.03 -12.45 -2.80
CA LEU A 101 -12.78 -11.34 -3.71
C LEU A 101 -13.70 -11.41 -4.93
N GLY A 102 -13.94 -10.27 -5.57
CA GLY A 102 -14.57 -10.22 -6.89
C GLY A 102 -13.55 -10.63 -7.96
N ILE A 103 -14.00 -11.38 -8.97
CA ILE A 103 -13.14 -11.80 -10.09
C ILE A 103 -12.54 -10.58 -10.81
N ASP A 104 -13.34 -9.54 -11.03
CA ASP A 104 -12.89 -8.31 -11.68
C ASP A 104 -11.79 -7.62 -10.87
N THR A 105 -11.89 -7.64 -9.53
CA THR A 105 -10.88 -7.06 -8.64
C THR A 105 -9.57 -7.84 -8.70
N VAL A 106 -9.63 -9.18 -8.71
CA VAL A 106 -8.43 -10.04 -8.83
C VAL A 106 -7.79 -9.88 -10.20
N SER A 107 -8.58 -9.90 -11.28
CA SER A 107 -8.09 -9.72 -12.64
C SER A 107 -7.45 -8.35 -12.84
N ALA A 108 -8.10 -7.27 -12.37
CA ALA A 108 -7.56 -5.92 -12.44
C ALA A 108 -6.24 -5.74 -11.67
N ALA A 109 -6.08 -6.43 -10.54
CA ALA A 109 -4.85 -6.43 -9.75
C ALA A 109 -3.70 -7.21 -10.40
N ASN A 110 -3.99 -8.08 -11.37
CA ASN A 110 -3.04 -9.00 -12.00
C ASN A 110 -3.15 -8.95 -13.54
N PRO A 111 -2.81 -7.82 -14.17
CA PRO A 111 -2.92 -7.67 -15.61
C PRO A 111 -1.99 -8.64 -16.35
N GLY A 112 -2.52 -9.27 -17.40
CA GLY A 112 -1.77 -10.21 -18.25
C GLY A 112 -1.80 -11.67 -17.80
N ILE A 113 -2.38 -11.97 -16.64
CA ILE A 113 -2.61 -13.34 -16.18
C ILE A 113 -3.89 -13.89 -16.83
N ASP A 114 -3.84 -15.11 -17.35
CA ASP A 114 -5.02 -15.79 -17.88
C ASP A 114 -6.02 -16.13 -16.76
N ILE A 115 -7.29 -15.78 -16.96
CA ILE A 115 -8.34 -15.93 -15.96
C ILE A 115 -8.66 -17.42 -15.68
N TRP A 116 -8.61 -18.25 -16.71
CA TRP A 116 -9.11 -19.62 -16.67
C TRP A 116 -7.99 -20.65 -16.57
N VAL A 117 -6.82 -20.36 -17.16
CA VAL A 117 -5.68 -21.27 -17.22
C VAL A 117 -4.37 -20.49 -16.98
N PRO A 118 -4.18 -19.88 -15.81
CA PRO A 118 -2.94 -19.20 -15.47
C PRO A 118 -1.78 -20.19 -15.34
N GLU A 119 -0.54 -19.70 -15.49
CA GLU A 119 0.63 -20.58 -15.44
C GLU A 119 1.01 -20.91 -13.99
N ALA A 120 1.29 -22.20 -13.73
CA ALA A 120 1.71 -22.63 -12.41
C ALA A 120 3.04 -21.98 -12.01
N GLY A 121 3.13 -21.53 -10.75
CA GLY A 121 4.31 -20.85 -10.22
C GLY A 121 4.32 -19.34 -10.42
N GLU A 122 3.38 -18.77 -11.17
CA GLU A 122 3.12 -17.34 -11.18
C GLU A 122 2.74 -16.82 -9.78
N ARG A 123 2.98 -15.53 -9.53
CA ARG A 123 2.62 -14.88 -8.28
C ARG A 123 1.39 -14.02 -8.50
N ILE A 124 0.35 -14.22 -7.69
CA ILE A 124 -0.90 -13.48 -7.77
C ILE A 124 -1.04 -12.56 -6.57
N LEU A 125 -1.27 -11.28 -6.85
CA LEU A 125 -1.63 -10.26 -5.88
C LEU A 125 -3.10 -10.38 -5.50
N LEU A 126 -3.37 -10.50 -4.21
CA LEU A 126 -4.70 -10.51 -3.63
C LEU A 126 -5.00 -9.13 -3.01
N PRO A 127 -5.91 -8.33 -3.59
CA PRO A 127 -6.31 -7.03 -3.08
C PRO A 127 -7.29 -7.15 -1.91
N LEU A 128 -6.81 -7.71 -0.80
CA LEU A 128 -7.59 -7.94 0.43
C LEU A 128 -7.61 -6.72 1.38
N SER A 129 -7.32 -5.53 0.85
CA SER A 129 -7.45 -4.26 1.55
C SER A 129 -8.68 -3.51 1.07
N PHE A 130 -9.57 -3.09 1.97
CA PHE A 130 -10.83 -2.45 1.63
C PHE A 130 -10.96 -1.11 2.35
N ILE A 131 -11.40 -0.10 1.62
CA ILE A 131 -11.77 1.21 2.19
C ILE A 131 -13.17 1.08 2.79
N LEU A 132 -13.31 1.46 4.06
CA LEU A 132 -14.59 1.49 4.74
C LEU A 132 -15.48 2.59 4.14
N PRO A 133 -16.79 2.33 3.98
CA PRO A 133 -17.72 3.35 3.50
C PRO A 133 -17.80 4.52 4.48
N ASP A 134 -17.77 5.74 3.94
CA ASP A 134 -17.98 6.98 4.69
C ASP A 134 -19.47 7.16 5.03
N THR A 135 -19.92 6.41 6.04
CA THR A 135 -21.29 6.42 6.53
C THR A 135 -21.35 5.93 7.97
N VAL A 136 -22.56 5.90 8.54
CA VAL A 136 -22.78 5.31 9.86
C VAL A 136 -22.39 3.82 9.81
N LYS A 137 -21.31 3.47 10.51
CA LYS A 137 -20.75 2.11 10.63
C LYS A 137 -21.64 1.20 11.50
N LYS A 138 -22.90 0.96 11.07
CA LYS A 138 -23.90 0.16 11.80
C LYS A 138 -24.74 -0.70 10.85
N GLY A 139 -24.93 -1.97 11.19
CA GLY A 139 -25.78 -2.87 10.40
C GLY A 139 -25.16 -3.20 9.05
N ILE A 140 -25.97 -3.32 8.00
CA ILE A 140 -25.49 -3.66 6.65
C ILE A 140 -25.39 -2.39 5.82
N VAL A 141 -24.20 -2.17 5.25
CA VAL A 141 -23.93 -1.14 4.25
C VAL A 141 -23.50 -1.83 2.96
N ILE A 142 -24.16 -1.51 1.86
CA ILE A 142 -23.80 -1.98 0.53
C ILE A 142 -23.14 -0.83 -0.22
N ASN A 143 -21.89 -1.01 -0.63
CA ASN A 143 -21.17 -0.07 -1.48
C ASN A 143 -21.11 -0.61 -2.90
N LEU A 144 -21.89 0.00 -3.79
CA LEU A 144 -22.00 -0.41 -5.20
C LEU A 144 -20.68 -0.18 -5.96
N ALA A 145 -19.96 0.90 -5.69
CA ALA A 145 -18.68 1.20 -6.34
C ALA A 145 -17.58 0.21 -5.94
N ALA A 146 -17.61 -0.24 -4.68
CA ALA A 146 -16.70 -1.30 -4.22
C ALA A 146 -17.21 -2.71 -4.57
N MET A 147 -18.45 -2.87 -5.05
CA MET A 147 -19.15 -4.15 -5.22
C MET A 147 -19.07 -5.04 -3.97
N ARG A 148 -19.21 -4.42 -2.79
CA ARG A 148 -19.04 -5.09 -1.50
C ARG A 148 -20.12 -4.72 -0.51
N LEU A 149 -20.50 -5.73 0.28
CA LEU A 149 -21.28 -5.59 1.49
C LEU A 149 -20.33 -5.45 2.68
N PHE A 150 -20.67 -4.56 3.61
CA PHE A 150 -20.04 -4.41 4.91
C PHE A 150 -21.11 -4.62 5.98
N TYR A 151 -20.87 -5.55 6.90
CA TYR A 151 -21.70 -5.78 8.06
C TYR A 151 -20.97 -5.33 9.31
N PHE A 152 -21.46 -4.25 9.90
CA PHE A 152 -20.95 -3.63 11.10
C PHE A 152 -21.71 -4.13 12.32
N LYS A 153 -20.97 -4.70 13.28
CA LYS A 153 -21.49 -5.15 14.56
C LYS A 153 -20.65 -4.54 15.68
N GLU A 154 -21.31 -3.89 16.63
CA GLU A 154 -20.65 -3.44 17.87
C GLU A 154 -20.23 -4.67 18.69
N ASP A 155 -18.94 -4.75 19.04
CA ASP A 155 -18.37 -5.80 19.88
C ASP A 155 -17.62 -5.16 21.06
N GLY A 156 -18.40 -4.76 22.07
CA GLY A 156 -17.88 -4.03 23.23
C GLY A 156 -17.36 -2.65 22.85
N LYS A 157 -16.03 -2.45 22.94
CA LYS A 157 -15.36 -1.19 22.56
C LYS A 157 -14.85 -1.19 21.12
N LEU A 158 -14.80 -2.35 20.48
CA LEU A 158 -14.31 -2.51 19.12
C LEU A 158 -15.48 -2.63 18.15
N LEU A 159 -15.24 -2.19 16.92
CA LEU A 159 -16.18 -2.35 15.83
C LEU A 159 -15.76 -3.59 15.03
N ALA A 160 -16.57 -4.64 15.06
CA ALA A 160 -16.38 -5.81 14.22
C ALA A 160 -17.00 -5.54 12.84
N VAL A 161 -16.25 -5.83 11.79
CA VAL A 161 -16.65 -5.62 10.40
C VAL A 161 -16.47 -6.91 9.62
N SER A 162 -17.55 -7.44 9.08
CA SER A 162 -17.51 -8.52 8.09
C SER A 162 -17.75 -7.94 6.69
N THR A 163 -16.95 -8.31 5.69
CA THR A 163 -17.15 -7.84 4.32
C THR A 163 -17.19 -8.98 3.31
N TYR A 164 -18.06 -8.87 2.32
CA TYR A 164 -18.27 -9.88 1.28
C TYR A 164 -18.44 -9.23 -0.10
N PRO A 165 -17.90 -9.84 -1.16
CA PRO A 165 -18.18 -9.41 -2.52
C PRO A 165 -19.64 -9.70 -2.86
N ILE A 166 -20.26 -8.81 -3.65
CA ILE A 166 -21.64 -8.96 -4.10
C ILE A 166 -21.75 -8.75 -5.61
N GLY A 167 -22.72 -9.43 -6.23
CA GLY A 167 -23.23 -9.03 -7.53
C GLY A 167 -24.28 -7.92 -7.36
N VAL A 168 -24.33 -6.99 -8.30
CA VAL A 168 -25.33 -5.92 -8.34
C VAL A 168 -26.12 -6.00 -9.64
N GLY A 169 -27.25 -5.29 -9.70
CA GLY A 169 -28.08 -5.22 -10.89
C GLY A 169 -27.32 -4.61 -12.09
N THR A 170 -27.75 -4.96 -13.30
CA THR A 170 -27.17 -4.40 -14.52
C THR A 170 -27.54 -2.93 -14.69
N THR A 171 -26.93 -2.24 -15.66
CA THR A 171 -27.28 -0.86 -15.97
C THR A 171 -28.76 -0.69 -16.33
N GLU A 172 -29.35 -1.66 -17.00
CA GLU A 172 -30.77 -1.68 -17.39
C GLU A 172 -31.70 -2.02 -16.23
N ARG A 173 -31.18 -2.70 -15.20
CA ARG A 173 -31.93 -3.14 -14.01
C ARG A 173 -31.09 -2.90 -12.75
N PRO A 174 -30.87 -1.63 -12.37
CA PRO A 174 -29.92 -1.29 -11.31
C PRO A 174 -30.44 -1.69 -9.93
N THR A 175 -29.51 -2.01 -9.02
CA THR A 175 -29.84 -2.15 -7.60
C THR A 175 -30.26 -0.78 -7.05
N PRO A 176 -31.46 -0.64 -6.45
CA PRO A 176 -31.92 0.64 -5.93
C PRO A 176 -31.02 1.13 -4.79
N MET A 177 -30.82 2.45 -4.72
CA MET A 177 -30.06 3.11 -3.66
C MET A 177 -31.00 3.68 -2.60
N GLY A 178 -30.57 3.68 -1.34
CA GLY A 178 -31.30 4.26 -0.22
C GLY A 178 -31.27 3.40 1.03
N GLN A 179 -32.02 3.82 2.04
CA GLN A 179 -32.17 3.04 3.27
C GLN A 179 -33.18 1.92 3.05
N MET A 180 -32.80 0.71 3.46
CA MET A 180 -33.62 -0.50 3.37
C MET A 180 -33.51 -1.27 4.68
N TYR A 181 -34.45 -2.18 4.93
CA TYR A 181 -34.47 -3.02 6.11
C TYR A 181 -34.75 -4.47 5.72
N ILE A 182 -34.19 -5.41 6.48
CA ILE A 182 -34.44 -6.83 6.28
C ILE A 182 -35.85 -7.14 6.80
N VAL A 183 -36.75 -7.50 5.89
CA VAL A 183 -38.13 -7.90 6.24
C VAL A 183 -38.26 -9.37 6.60
N LEU A 184 -37.46 -10.22 5.97
CA LEU A 184 -37.55 -11.67 6.07
C LEU A 184 -36.22 -12.32 5.68
N LYS A 185 -35.88 -13.41 6.36
CA LYS A 185 -34.83 -14.34 5.94
C LYS A 185 -35.49 -15.70 5.69
N MET A 186 -35.36 -16.20 4.46
CA MET A 186 -35.92 -17.50 4.07
C MET A 186 -34.80 -18.46 3.68
N PHE A 187 -34.89 -19.70 4.14
CA PHE A 187 -33.99 -20.76 3.71
C PHE A 187 -34.50 -21.41 2.41
N ARG A 188 -33.65 -21.53 1.39
CA ARG A 188 -33.97 -22.08 0.06
C ARG A 188 -35.24 -21.48 -0.57
N PRO A 189 -35.26 -20.17 -0.85
CA PRO A 189 -36.43 -19.52 -1.45
C PRO A 189 -36.66 -19.99 -2.90
N THR A 190 -37.93 -19.99 -3.32
CA THR A 190 -38.31 -20.22 -4.73
C THR A 190 -38.18 -18.91 -5.51
N TRP A 191 -37.50 -18.94 -6.66
CA TRP A 191 -37.49 -17.81 -7.59
C TRP A 191 -38.69 -17.88 -8.53
N TYR A 192 -39.53 -16.86 -8.50
CA TYR A 192 -40.63 -16.68 -9.44
C TYR A 192 -40.18 -15.72 -10.54
N VAL A 193 -39.99 -16.25 -11.75
CA VAL A 193 -39.53 -15.47 -12.90
C VAL A 193 -40.60 -14.43 -13.30
N PRO A 194 -40.26 -13.14 -13.38
CA PRO A 194 -41.22 -12.12 -13.81
C PRO A 194 -41.50 -12.24 -15.32
N ALA A 195 -42.72 -11.87 -15.73
CA ALA A 195 -43.14 -11.89 -17.14
C ALA A 195 -42.28 -11.00 -18.06
N SER A 196 -41.52 -10.06 -17.51
CA SER A 196 -40.61 -9.19 -18.27
C SER A 196 -39.27 -9.85 -18.66
N ILE A 197 -39.04 -11.09 -18.22
CA ILE A 197 -37.83 -11.88 -18.52
C ILE A 197 -38.20 -13.22 -19.19
N ALA A 198 -39.41 -13.74 -18.94
CA ALA A 198 -39.89 -15.02 -19.45
C ALA A 198 -40.17 -15.04 -20.95
#